data_AF-A0A1Q7AKT0-F1
#
_entry.id   AF-A0A1Q7AKT0-F1
#
_cell.length_a   1.000
_cell.length_b   1.000
_cell.length_c   1.000
_cell.angle_alpha   90.00
_cell.angle_beta   90.00
_cell.angle_gamma   90.00
#
_symmetry.space_group_name_H-M   'P 1'
#
loop_
_entity.id
_entity.type
_entity.pdbx_description
1 polymer ?
#
loop_
_entity_poly.entity_id
_entity_poly.type
_entity_poly.pdbx_seq_one_letter_code
_entity_poly.pdbx_strand_id
1 'polypeptide(L)'
;MATSSLTIANGQHIVLSVNWFGFILQWALRQALRHTNHLTLVTIRATRAHVGWTVDVGAPALTDIAEVVGPTIRETDLIGELDDGRLGLLLSHADDATALRIIQRFGETLGDVQFSVSLAFVIGAACCPTNGIDMRALVAHAMSHPVLNVPARPPMFAAPSLLMTV
;
A
#
# COMPACT_ATOMS: atom_id res chain seq x y z
N MET A 1 30.68 5.05 -8.24
CA MET A 1 29.50 5.92 -8.05
C MET A 1 28.61 5.72 -9.26
N ALA A 2 27.60 4.87 -9.14
CA ALA A 2 26.66 4.61 -10.23
C ALA A 2 25.53 5.65 -10.14
N THR A 3 25.53 6.60 -11.07
CA THR A 3 24.41 7.48 -11.36
C THR A 3 23.35 6.66 -12.07
N SER A 4 22.30 6.25 -11.36
CA SER A 4 21.13 5.64 -11.97
C SER A 4 20.24 6.75 -12.53
N SER A 5 20.22 6.85 -13.85
CA SER A 5 19.34 7.73 -14.62
C SER A 5 17.87 7.32 -14.41
N LEU A 6 17.06 8.25 -13.93
CA LEU A 6 15.60 8.15 -13.87
C LEU A 6 15.03 8.33 -15.28
N THR A 7 14.78 7.23 -15.98
CA THR A 7 13.98 7.22 -17.21
C THR A 7 12.51 7.16 -16.80
N ILE A 8 11.80 8.29 -16.87
CA ILE A 8 10.34 8.31 -16.71
C ILE A 8 9.74 7.74 -18.00
N ALA A 9 9.50 6.43 -18.00
CA ALA A 9 8.60 5.77 -18.94
C ALA A 9 7.16 5.93 -18.42
N ASN A 10 6.25 6.25 -19.34
CA ASN A 10 4.82 6.48 -19.11
C ASN A 10 4.22 5.54 -18.05
N GLY A 11 3.72 6.10 -16.94
CA GLY A 11 2.81 5.42 -16.01
C GLY A 11 3.41 4.51 -14.93
N GLN A 12 4.74 4.42 -14.77
CA GLN A 12 5.32 3.64 -13.68
C GLN A 12 5.38 4.46 -12.38
N HIS A 13 4.63 4.03 -11.36
CA HIS A 13 4.77 4.59 -10.03
C HIS A 13 6.06 4.09 -9.39
N ILE A 14 6.98 5.00 -9.11
CA ILE A 14 8.26 4.68 -8.49
C ILE A 14 8.01 4.31 -7.03
N VAL A 15 8.35 3.07 -6.67
CA VAL A 15 8.39 2.63 -5.27
C VAL A 15 9.69 3.11 -4.64
N LEU A 16 9.58 4.05 -3.71
CA LEU A 16 10.73 4.56 -2.97
C LEU A 16 11.28 3.48 -2.03
N SER A 17 12.61 3.33 -1.99
CA SER A 17 13.25 2.48 -0.99
C SER A 17 12.94 2.97 0.42
N VAL A 18 12.98 2.07 1.41
CA VAL A 18 12.77 2.35 2.84
C VAL A 18 13.39 3.68 3.32
N ASN A 19 14.68 3.91 3.05
CA ASN A 19 15.39 5.11 3.49
C ASN A 19 14.82 6.41 2.89
N TRP A 20 14.52 6.39 1.58
CA TRP A 20 13.94 7.54 0.87
C TRP A 20 12.50 7.80 1.30
N PHE A 21 11.70 6.73 1.45
CA PHE A 21 10.32 6.86 1.89
C PHE A 21 10.24 7.43 3.31
N GLY A 22 11.02 6.90 4.25
CA GLY A 22 11.10 7.42 5.62
C GLY A 22 11.54 8.88 5.69
N PHE A 23 12.56 9.26 4.90
CA PHE A 23 13.01 10.65 4.81
C PHE A 23 11.90 11.59 4.32
N ILE A 24 11.21 11.22 3.24
CA ILE A 24 10.16 12.07 2.66
C ILE A 24 8.92 12.11 3.57
N LEU A 25 8.52 10.99 4.18
CA LEU A 25 7.44 10.95 5.17
C LEU A 25 7.70 11.94 6.30
N GLN A 26 8.91 11.94 6.86
CA GLN A 26 9.27 12.85 7.94
C GLN A 26 9.26 14.32 7.48
N TRP A 27 9.72 14.60 6.25
CA TRP A 27 9.66 15.94 5.67
C TRP A 27 8.21 16.39 5.43
N ALA A 28 7.38 15.55 4.81
CA ALA A 28 5.99 15.83 4.50
C ALA A 28 5.17 16.07 5.76
N LEU A 29 5.40 15.31 6.84
CA LEU A 29 4.75 15.53 8.13
C LEU A 29 5.05 16.92 8.69
N ARG A 30 6.32 17.35 8.65
CA ARG A 30 6.69 18.70 9.08
C ARG A 30 6.02 19.78 8.23
N GLN A 31 5.86 19.56 6.93
CA GLN A 31 5.15 20.49 6.06
C GLN A 31 3.65 20.53 6.38
N ALA A 32 3.01 19.37 6.53
CA ALA A 32 1.60 19.26 6.86
C ALA A 32 1.25 20.01 8.16
N LEU A 33 2.06 19.84 9.20
CA LEU A 33 1.88 20.55 10.48
C LEU A 33 2.09 22.06 10.36
N ARG A 34 3.07 22.52 9.56
CA ARG A 34 3.33 23.96 9.37
C ARG A 34 2.20 24.66 8.62
N HIS A 35 1.54 23.95 7.72
CA HIS A 35 0.51 24.50 6.85
C HIS A 35 -0.91 24.11 7.28
N THR A 36 -1.09 23.46 8.44
CA THR A 36 -2.40 22.98 8.93
C THR A 36 -3.13 22.12 7.89
N ASN A 37 -2.37 21.33 7.14
CA ASN A 37 -2.87 20.40 6.14
C ASN A 37 -2.94 18.97 6.69
N HIS A 38 -3.81 18.16 6.10
CA HIS A 38 -3.89 16.74 6.39
C HIS A 38 -2.88 15.96 5.56
N LEU A 39 -2.28 14.95 6.17
CA LEU A 39 -1.39 14.00 5.52
C LEU A 39 -1.74 12.61 6.02
N THR A 40 -2.15 11.72 5.14
CA THR A 40 -2.53 10.36 5.54
C THR A 40 -1.51 9.34 5.06
N LEU A 41 -0.99 8.56 6.00
CA LEU A 41 -0.20 7.38 5.71
C LEU A 41 -1.14 6.18 5.61
N VAL A 42 -1.04 5.46 4.51
CA VAL A 42 -1.70 4.17 4.32
C VAL A 42 -0.63 3.09 4.27
N THR A 43 -0.87 1.96 4.93
CA THR A 43 0.02 0.80 4.91
C THR A 43 -0.71 -0.39 4.30
N ILE A 44 -0.04 -1.12 3.43
CA ILE A 44 -0.56 -2.34 2.82
C ILE A 44 0.39 -3.48 3.16
N ARG A 45 -0.10 -4.44 3.95
CA ARG A 45 0.58 -5.72 4.15
C ARG A 45 -0.03 -6.74 3.20
N ALA A 46 0.79 -7.28 2.31
CA ALA A 46 0.42 -8.41 1.47
C ALA A 46 0.91 -9.71 2.09
N THR A 47 0.06 -10.72 2.08
CA THR A 47 0.39 -12.07 2.56
C THR A 47 -0.02 -13.08 1.51
N ARG A 48 0.83 -14.08 1.27
CA ARG A 48 0.48 -15.23 0.42
C ARG A 48 0.09 -16.42 1.29
N ALA A 49 -0.95 -17.14 0.87
CA ALA A 49 -1.26 -18.44 1.45
C ALA A 49 -0.31 -19.49 0.88
N HIS A 50 0.46 -20.15 1.74
CA HIS A 50 1.36 -21.25 1.37
C HIS A 50 1.15 -22.42 2.35
N VAL A 51 0.49 -23.49 1.88
CA VAL A 51 0.31 -24.77 2.62
C VAL A 51 -0.07 -24.57 4.11
N GLY A 52 -1.10 -23.75 4.36
CA GLY A 52 -1.60 -23.47 5.72
C GLY A 52 -0.88 -22.35 6.49
N TRP A 53 0.15 -21.72 5.91
CA TRP A 53 0.87 -20.59 6.48
C TRP A 53 0.64 -19.31 5.66
N THR A 54 0.61 -18.16 6.33
CA THR A 54 0.66 -16.84 5.68
C THR A 54 2.10 -16.34 5.68
N VAL A 55 2.65 -16.08 4.50
CA VAL A 55 4.02 -15.56 4.34
C VAL A 55 3.96 -14.15 3.76
N ASP A 56 4.69 -13.21 4.35
CA ASP A 56 4.81 -11.85 3.80
C ASP A 56 5.50 -11.90 2.43
N VAL A 57 5.08 -11.02 1.53
CA VAL A 57 5.61 -11.00 0.17
C VAL A 57 6.83 -10.08 0.07
N GLY A 58 7.85 -10.53 -0.66
CA GLY A 58 9.08 -9.74 -0.86
C GLY A 58 8.91 -8.59 -1.86
N ALA A 59 9.96 -7.78 -1.98
CA ALA A 59 10.01 -6.55 -2.79
C ALA A 59 9.43 -6.64 -4.22
N PRO A 60 9.64 -7.72 -5.02
CA PRO A 60 9.06 -7.79 -6.36
C PRO A 60 7.53 -7.68 -6.39
N ALA A 61 6.85 -8.29 -5.41
CA ALA A 61 5.40 -8.19 -5.34
C ALA A 61 4.91 -6.82 -4.83
N LEU A 62 5.74 -6.09 -4.09
CA LEU A 62 5.42 -4.71 -3.71
C LEU A 62 5.35 -3.81 -4.94
N THR A 63 6.19 -4.06 -5.95
CA THR A 63 6.12 -3.37 -7.25
C THR A 63 4.82 -3.69 -7.98
N ASP A 64 4.43 -4.96 -8.07
CA ASP A 64 3.16 -5.35 -8.70
C ASP A 64 1.95 -4.70 -8.01
N ILE A 65 1.96 -4.65 -6.66
CA ILE A 65 0.92 -3.97 -5.88
C ILE A 65 0.93 -2.47 -6.16
N ALA A 66 2.11 -1.85 -6.24
CA ALA A 66 2.27 -0.43 -6.55
C ALA A 66 1.68 -0.06 -7.93
N GLU A 67 1.84 -0.93 -8.93
CA GLU A 67 1.24 -0.74 -10.26
C GLU A 67 -0.29 -0.81 -10.24
N VAL A 68 -0.86 -1.61 -9.34
CA VAL A 68 -2.33 -1.70 -9.16
C VAL A 68 -2.89 -0.48 -8.43
N VAL A 69 -2.23 -0.02 -7.37
CA VAL A 69 -2.75 1.09 -6.55
C VAL A 69 -2.40 2.47 -7.14
N GLY A 70 -1.30 2.58 -7.86
CA GLY A 70 -0.80 3.83 -8.44
C GLY A 70 -1.82 4.65 -9.23
N PRO A 71 -2.58 4.04 -10.17
CA PRO A 71 -3.61 4.76 -10.94
C PRO A 71 -4.76 5.35 -10.13
N THR A 72 -4.89 4.97 -8.85
CA THR A 72 -5.95 5.49 -7.97
C THR A 72 -5.53 6.70 -7.13
N ILE A 73 -4.22 6.95 -7.03
CA ILE A 73 -3.63 8.06 -6.27
C ILE A 73 -3.19 9.20 -7.19
N ARG A 74 -2.93 10.37 -6.61
CA ARG A 74 -2.48 11.55 -7.36
C ARG A 74 -0.98 11.49 -7.61
N GLU A 75 -0.51 12.30 -8.56
CA GLU A 75 0.92 12.45 -8.84
C GLU A 75 1.71 13.00 -7.63
N THR A 76 1.04 13.78 -6.76
CA THR A 76 1.63 14.31 -5.52
C THR A 76 1.68 13.30 -4.39
N ASP A 77 1.02 12.15 -4.55
CA ASP A 77 1.03 11.07 -3.58
C ASP A 77 2.23 10.15 -3.85
N LEU A 78 2.82 9.62 -2.78
CA LEU A 78 4.06 8.86 -2.89
C LEU A 78 3.83 7.41 -2.48
N ILE A 79 4.58 6.50 -3.12
CA ILE A 79 4.61 5.09 -2.78
C ILE A 79 6.02 4.72 -2.35
N GLY A 80 6.16 3.93 -1.30
CA GLY A 80 7.46 3.41 -0.89
C GLY A 80 7.37 2.23 0.06
N GLU A 81 8.51 1.66 0.38
CA GLU A 81 8.63 0.56 1.33
C GLU A 81 8.75 1.09 2.76
N LEU A 82 8.13 0.39 3.72
CA LEU A 82 8.31 0.61 5.15
C LEU A 82 9.35 -0.37 5.72
N ASP A 83 9.91 -0.04 6.89
CA ASP A 83 10.94 -0.86 7.54
C ASP A 83 10.52 -2.32 7.80
N ASP A 84 9.21 -2.60 7.88
CA ASP A 84 8.65 -3.93 8.11
C ASP A 84 8.27 -4.69 6.82
N GLY A 85 8.66 -4.17 5.65
CA GLY A 85 8.39 -4.79 4.35
C GLY A 85 6.98 -4.55 3.81
N ARG A 86 6.21 -3.63 4.42
CA ARG A 86 4.92 -3.18 3.88
C ARG A 86 5.09 -2.13 2.79
N LEU A 87 4.08 -2.03 1.93
CA LEU A 87 3.94 -0.87 1.04
C LEU A 87 3.31 0.28 1.83
N GLY A 88 3.98 1.42 1.85
CA GLY A 88 3.45 2.69 2.33
C GLY A 88 2.95 3.56 1.18
N LEU A 89 1.79 4.18 1.35
CA LEU A 89 1.30 5.25 0.49
C LEU A 89 1.15 6.51 1.33
N LEU A 90 1.67 7.62 0.82
CA LEU A 90 1.58 8.91 1.46
C LEU A 90 0.65 9.81 0.67
N LEU A 91 -0.56 10.02 1.21
CA LEU A 91 -1.62 10.80 0.58
C LEU A 91 -1.56 12.25 1.07
N SER A 92 -1.19 13.15 0.16
CA SER A 92 -1.06 14.57 0.44
C SER A 92 -2.42 15.26 0.42
N HIS A 93 -2.69 16.13 1.41
CA HIS A 93 -3.97 16.85 1.54
C HIS A 93 -5.19 15.93 1.63
N ALA A 94 -5.03 14.74 2.23
CA ALA A 94 -6.10 13.78 2.43
C ALA A 94 -6.38 13.62 3.93
N ASP A 95 -7.62 13.91 4.32
CA ASP A 95 -8.18 13.57 5.63
C ASP A 95 -8.67 12.11 5.65
N ASP A 96 -9.16 11.64 6.81
CA ASP A 96 -9.64 10.26 6.99
C ASP A 96 -10.71 9.85 5.96
N ALA A 97 -11.67 10.75 5.69
CA ALA A 97 -12.77 10.47 4.77
C ALA A 97 -12.28 10.37 3.31
N THR A 98 -11.36 11.24 2.91
CA THR A 98 -10.76 11.22 1.57
C THR A 98 -9.86 9.99 1.40
N ALA A 99 -9.04 9.69 2.41
CA ALA A 99 -8.18 8.52 2.39
C ALA A 99 -9.00 7.22 2.33
N LEU A 100 -10.06 7.09 3.13
CA LEU A 100 -10.91 5.89 3.12
C LEU A 100 -11.53 5.63 1.75
N ARG A 101 -11.97 6.69 1.04
CA ARG A 101 -12.52 6.57 -0.31
C ARG A 101 -11.49 6.06 -1.32
N ILE A 102 -10.25 6.57 -1.23
CA ILE A 102 -9.13 6.10 -2.07
C ILE A 102 -8.82 4.63 -1.74
N ILE A 103 -8.77 4.28 -0.46
CA ILE A 103 -8.54 2.91 0.03
C ILE A 103 -9.59 1.94 -0.49
N GLN A 104 -10.87 2.32 -0.46
CA GLN A 104 -11.95 1.49 -1.01
C GLN A 104 -11.74 1.25 -2.51
N ARG A 105 -11.43 2.30 -3.28
CA ARG A 105 -11.24 2.20 -4.73
C ARG A 105 -10.09 1.26 -5.12
N PHE A 106 -8.91 1.43 -4.52
CA PHE A 106 -7.81 0.51 -4.83
C PHE A 106 -8.00 -0.85 -4.16
N GLY A 107 -8.71 -0.94 -3.03
CA GLY A 107 -9.04 -2.21 -2.39
C GLY A 107 -9.93 -3.11 -3.25
N GLU A 108 -10.94 -2.52 -3.91
CA GLU A 108 -11.73 -3.19 -4.95
C GLU A 108 -10.84 -3.66 -6.10
N THR A 109 -9.96 -2.79 -6.58
CA THR A 109 -9.04 -3.12 -7.68
C THR A 109 -8.09 -4.27 -7.30
N LEU A 110 -7.55 -4.27 -6.07
CA LEU A 110 -6.73 -5.35 -5.53
C LEU A 110 -7.49 -6.68 -5.42
N GLY A 111 -8.79 -6.64 -5.16
CA GLY A 111 -9.65 -7.84 -5.15
C GLY A 111 -9.97 -8.39 -6.54
N ASP A 112 -10.01 -7.50 -7.54
CA ASP A 112 -10.34 -7.85 -8.92
C ASP A 112 -9.12 -8.34 -9.74
N VAL A 113 -7.94 -7.81 -9.43
CA VAL A 113 -6.68 -8.16 -10.12
C VAL A 113 -6.24 -9.59 -9.79
N GLN A 114 -5.77 -10.31 -10.81
CA GLN A 114 -5.14 -11.61 -10.66
C GLN A 114 -3.63 -11.46 -10.58
N PHE A 115 -3.08 -11.69 -9.40
CA PHE A 115 -1.64 -11.80 -9.16
C PHE A 115 -1.14 -13.19 -9.54
N SER A 116 0.15 -13.33 -9.84
CA SER A 116 0.78 -14.63 -10.11
C SER A 116 0.74 -15.59 -8.92
N VAL A 117 0.51 -15.07 -7.71
CA VAL A 117 0.31 -15.82 -6.47
C VAL A 117 -0.97 -15.35 -5.78
N SER A 118 -1.60 -16.23 -4.99
CA SER A 118 -2.80 -15.87 -4.21
C SER A 118 -2.41 -14.95 -3.05
N LEU A 119 -2.83 -13.68 -3.12
CA LEU A 119 -2.50 -12.64 -2.14
C LEU A 119 -3.72 -12.17 -1.36
N ALA A 120 -3.63 -12.15 -0.04
CA ALA A 120 -4.52 -11.41 0.84
C ALA A 120 -3.84 -10.11 1.29
N PHE A 121 -4.62 -9.04 1.43
CA PHE A 121 -4.13 -7.73 1.82
C PHE A 121 -4.78 -7.27 3.12
N VAL A 122 -3.97 -6.69 4.01
CA VAL A 122 -4.42 -5.96 5.18
C VAL A 122 -3.99 -4.51 5.00
N ILE A 123 -4.96 -3.60 4.93
CA ILE A 123 -4.74 -2.19 4.69
C ILE A 123 -5.09 -1.42 5.95
N GLY A 124 -4.15 -0.63 6.45
CA GLY A 124 -4.36 0.27 7.59
C GLY A 124 -4.06 1.71 7.21
N ALA A 125 -4.57 2.66 7.97
CA ALA A 125 -4.41 4.08 7.68
C ALA A 125 -4.27 4.90 8.96
N ALA A 126 -3.56 6.02 8.87
CA ALA A 126 -3.47 7.02 9.92
C ALA A 126 -3.29 8.41 9.32
N CYS A 127 -4.10 9.36 9.77
CA CYS A 127 -4.09 10.74 9.33
C CYS A 127 -3.36 11.64 10.35
N CYS A 128 -2.45 12.48 9.88
CA CYS A 128 -1.94 13.60 10.63
C CYS A 128 -2.84 14.83 10.39
N PRO A 129 -3.28 15.55 11.44
CA PRO A 129 -2.89 15.39 12.84
C PRO A 129 -3.79 14.46 13.68
N THR A 130 -4.87 13.89 13.13
CA THR A 130 -5.91 13.15 13.87
C THR A 130 -5.38 11.98 14.70
N ASN A 131 -4.53 11.13 14.12
CA ASN A 131 -4.06 9.87 14.70
C ASN A 131 -2.61 9.94 15.18
N GLY A 132 -1.91 11.04 14.90
CA GLY A 132 -0.52 11.26 15.27
C GLY A 132 0.08 12.46 14.54
N ILE A 133 1.05 13.10 15.19
CA ILE A 133 1.78 14.26 14.64
C ILE A 133 3.24 13.95 14.30
N ASP A 134 3.75 12.79 14.73
CA ASP A 134 5.09 12.32 14.41
C ASP A 134 5.04 10.99 13.64
N MET A 135 6.13 10.72 12.93
CA MET A 135 6.23 9.56 12.05
C MET A 135 6.02 8.25 12.80
N ARG A 136 6.56 8.11 14.01
CA ARG A 136 6.47 6.87 14.78
C ARG A 136 5.03 6.62 15.20
N ALA A 137 4.33 7.63 15.69
CA ALA A 137 2.93 7.53 16.06
C ALA A 137 2.05 7.18 14.86
N LEU A 138 2.28 7.82 13.72
CA LEU A 138 1.50 7.60 12.49
C LEU A 138 1.67 6.18 11.95
N VAL A 139 2.92 5.71 11.86
CA VAL A 139 3.24 4.35 11.42
C VAL A 139 2.64 3.32 12.38
N ALA A 140 2.85 3.49 13.69
CA ALA A 140 2.30 2.58 14.69
C ALA A 140 0.77 2.49 14.61
N HIS A 141 0.08 3.64 14.48
CA HIS A 141 -1.37 3.68 14.36
C HIS A 141 -1.86 2.98 13.10
N ALA A 142 -1.26 3.28 11.94
CA ALA A 142 -1.63 2.67 10.67
C ALA A 142 -1.40 1.15 10.66
N MET A 143 -0.40 0.65 11.40
CA MET A 143 -0.14 -0.78 11.51
C MET A 143 -1.10 -1.50 12.45
N SER A 144 -1.57 -0.85 13.53
CA SER A 144 -2.44 -1.47 14.54
C SER A 144 -3.94 -1.32 14.25
N HIS A 145 -4.34 -0.39 13.37
CA HIS A 145 -5.73 -0.12 13.03
C HIS A 145 -6.00 -0.40 11.54
N PRO A 146 -6.19 -1.68 11.14
CA PRO A 146 -6.60 -2.00 9.79
C PRO A 146 -7.99 -1.42 9.50
N VAL A 147 -8.12 -0.80 8.32
CA VAL A 147 -9.36 -0.17 7.84
C VAL A 147 -10.03 -0.98 6.73
N LEU A 148 -9.27 -1.83 6.03
CA LEU A 148 -9.77 -2.71 4.98
C LEU A 148 -8.98 -4.02 4.93
N ASN A 149 -9.69 -5.14 4.82
CA ASN A 149 -9.10 -6.45 4.57
C ASN A 149 -9.61 -6.96 3.22
N VAL A 150 -8.69 -7.34 2.34
CA VAL A 150 -9.00 -7.90 1.03
C VAL A 150 -8.58 -9.37 1.06
N PRO A 151 -9.52 -10.33 1.02
CA PRO A 151 -9.21 -11.75 1.14
C PRO A 151 -8.45 -12.26 -0.08
N ALA A 152 -7.67 -13.33 0.12
CA ALA A 152 -6.96 -13.97 -0.98
C ALA A 152 -7.93 -14.57 -2.00
N ARG A 153 -7.71 -14.23 -3.27
CA ARG A 153 -8.43 -14.87 -4.38
C ARG A 153 -7.76 -16.20 -4.72
N PRO A 154 -8.49 -17.32 -4.83
CA PRO A 154 -7.90 -18.58 -5.25
C PRO A 154 -7.31 -18.44 -6.67
N PRO A 155 -6.15 -19.04 -6.94
CA PRO A 155 -5.58 -19.05 -8.29
C PRO A 155 -6.54 -19.80 -9.23
N MET A 156 -6.68 -19.36 -10.48
CA MET A 156 -7.64 -19.89 -11.46
C MET A 156 -7.54 -21.42 -11.65
N PHE A 157 -6.36 -22.02 -11.43
CA PHE A 157 -6.14 -23.48 -11.50
C PHE A 157 -6.63 -24.27 -10.27
N ALA A 158 -7.09 -23.60 -9.22
CA ALA A 158 -7.64 -24.23 -8.01
C ALA A 158 -9.17 -24.32 -8.01
N ALA A 159 -9.84 -24.06 -9.15
CA ALA A 159 -11.24 -24.44 -9.30
C ALA A 159 -11.34 -25.97 -9.44
N PRO A 160 -11.88 -26.72 -8.46
CA PRO A 160 -12.16 -28.11 -8.68
C PRO A 160 -13.27 -28.19 -9.73
N SER A 161 -13.00 -28.97 -10.78
CA SER A 161 -14.00 -29.44 -11.73
C SER A 161 -15.02 -30.31 -10.98
N LEU A 162 -16.00 -29.71 -10.31
CA LEU A 162 -17.17 -30.44 -9.81
C LEU A 162 -18.31 -30.29 -10.81
N LEU A 163 -18.08 -30.90 -11.96
CA LEU A 163 -19.11 -31.31 -12.91
C LEU A 163 -18.89 -32.79 -13.17
N MET A 164 -19.37 -33.62 -12.24
CA MET A 164 -19.91 -34.95 -12.51
C MET A 164 -20.26 -35.61 -11.17
N THR A 165 -21.55 -35.66 -10.87
CA THR A 165 -22.10 -36.85 -10.22
C THR A 165 -23.31 -37.23 -11.06
N VAL A 166 -23.18 -38.43 -11.63
CA VAL A 166 -24.12 -39.15 -12.49
C VAL A 166 -25.35 -39.55 -11.67
#